data_AF-A0A645F3M0-F1
#
_entry.id   AF-A0A645F3M0-F1
#
_cell.length_a   1.000
_cell.length_b   1.000
_cell.length_c   1.000
_cell.angle_alpha   90.00
_cell.angle_beta   90.00
_cell.angle_gamma   90.00
#
_symmetry.space_group_name_H-M   'P 1'
#
loop_
_entity.id
_entity.type
_entity.pdbx_description
1 polymer ?
#
loop_
_entity_poly.entity_id
_entity_poly.type
_entity_poly.pdbx_seq_one_letter_code
_entity_poly.pdbx_strand_id
1 'polypeptide(L)'
;MKLRHATAYHTQGEVIYWQFEKKAPKTSRPIANILSTVSGYGAQDNADGIAAFGGFKDWVIDKIGIPAFTIEAGIGKNPLPLSQFDSIYQKNLEILLLLSLI
;
A
#
# COMPACT_ATOMS: atom_id res chain seq x y z
N MET A 1 -14.57 -18.92 0.33
CA MET A 1 -13.32 -18.21 -0.02
C MET A 1 -13.03 -17.20 1.09
N LYS A 2 -11.79 -17.15 1.62
CA LYS A 2 -11.42 -16.24 2.71
C LYS A 2 -10.48 -15.16 2.16
N LEU A 3 -10.79 -13.89 2.42
CA LEU A 3 -9.91 -12.77 2.07
C LEU A 3 -8.62 -12.87 2.90
N ARG A 4 -7.46 -12.72 2.25
CA ARG A 4 -6.14 -12.81 2.89
C ARG A 4 -5.57 -11.43 3.23
N HIS A 5 -5.77 -10.47 2.35
CA HIS A 5 -5.38 -9.07 2.49
C HIS A 5 -6.26 -8.19 1.61
N ALA A 6 -6.09 -6.87 1.72
CA ALA A 6 -6.70 -5.89 0.84
C ALA A 6 -5.69 -4.81 0.44
N THR A 7 -5.82 -4.24 -0.76
CA THR A 7 -4.91 -3.18 -1.23
C THR A 7 -5.72 -2.08 -1.91
N ALA A 8 -5.42 -0.82 -1.57
CA ALA A 8 -5.98 0.36 -2.22
C ALA A 8 -4.88 1.13 -2.94
N TYR A 9 -5.12 1.42 -4.22
CA TYR A 9 -4.21 2.20 -5.06
C TYR A 9 -4.59 3.67 -5.05
N HIS A 10 -3.59 4.51 -4.81
CA HIS A 10 -3.66 5.96 -4.80
C HIS A 10 -2.43 6.52 -5.52
N THR A 11 -2.42 7.83 -5.71
CA THR A 11 -1.23 8.60 -6.04
C THR A 11 -1.19 9.78 -5.08
N GLN A 12 -0.05 10.13 -4.50
CA GLN A 12 1.31 9.97 -5.00
C GLN A 12 2.29 9.94 -3.83
N GLY A 13 3.52 9.50 -4.07
CA GLY A 13 4.61 9.60 -3.09
C GLY A 13 5.60 8.45 -3.12
N GLU A 14 5.30 7.38 -3.87
CA GLU A 14 6.08 6.13 -3.85
C GLU A 14 6.17 5.53 -2.44
N VAL A 15 5.01 5.42 -1.78
CA VAL A 15 4.88 4.95 -0.38
C VAL A 15 3.89 3.79 -0.27
N ILE A 16 4.17 2.88 0.67
CA ILE A 16 3.30 1.77 1.06
C ILE A 16 2.94 1.94 2.54
N TYR A 17 1.69 2.32 2.82
CA TYR A 17 1.18 2.38 4.20
C TYR A 17 0.55 1.06 4.62
N TRP A 18 0.87 0.56 5.80
CA TRP A 18 0.48 -0.81 6.23
C TRP A 18 -0.05 -0.93 7.67
N GLN A 19 0.13 0.09 8.51
CA GLN A 19 -0.28 0.06 9.92
C GLN A 19 -1.63 0.77 10.12
N PHE A 20 -2.28 0.58 11.27
CA PHE A 20 -3.33 1.46 11.77
C PHE A 20 -3.37 1.35 13.30
N GLU A 21 -3.00 2.40 14.04
CA GLU A 21 -3.05 2.42 15.51
C GLU A 21 -2.43 1.19 16.21
N LYS A 22 -1.39 0.58 15.64
CA LYS A 22 -0.76 -0.67 16.11
C LYS A 22 -1.68 -1.90 16.07
N LYS A 23 -2.79 -1.84 15.33
CA LYS A 23 -3.79 -2.92 15.16
C LYS A 23 -3.50 -3.82 13.95
N ALA A 24 -2.57 -3.45 13.07
CA ALA A 24 -2.26 -4.25 11.90
C ALA A 24 -1.75 -5.64 12.30
N PRO A 25 -2.20 -6.72 11.63
CA PRO A 25 -1.70 -8.07 11.88
C PRO A 25 -0.16 -8.15 11.80
N LYS A 26 0.43 -9.08 12.56
CA LYS A 26 1.89 -9.28 12.58
C LYS A 26 2.48 -9.58 11.19
N THR A 27 1.68 -10.11 10.27
CA THR A 27 2.06 -10.41 8.88
C THR A 27 2.11 -9.17 7.98
N SER A 28 1.51 -8.03 8.37
CA SER A 28 1.47 -6.84 7.52
C SER A 28 2.85 -6.25 7.25
N ARG A 29 3.71 -6.12 8.27
CA ARG A 29 5.07 -5.55 8.09
C ARG A 29 5.97 -6.41 7.20
N PRO A 30 6.07 -7.74 7.38
CA PRO A 30 6.79 -8.60 6.44
C PRO A 30 6.31 -8.45 5.00
N ILE A 31 4.99 -8.41 4.76
CA ILE A 31 4.43 -8.22 3.42
C ILE A 31 4.81 -6.83 2.88
N ALA A 32 4.61 -5.76 3.65
CA ALA A 32 4.96 -4.40 3.23
C ALA A 32 6.44 -4.27 2.86
N ASN A 33 7.35 -4.92 3.60
CA ASN A 33 8.78 -4.94 3.27
C ASN A 33 9.08 -5.66 1.96
N ILE A 34 8.38 -6.76 1.66
CA ILE A 34 8.50 -7.46 0.37
C ILE A 34 8.05 -6.53 -0.76
N LEU A 35 6.86 -5.92 -0.62
CA LEU A 35 6.31 -5.00 -1.62
C LEU A 35 7.22 -3.78 -1.84
N SER A 36 7.78 -3.24 -0.77
CA SER A 36 8.76 -2.15 -0.79
C SER A 36 10.03 -2.54 -1.54
N THR A 37 10.54 -3.75 -1.30
CA THR A 37 11.76 -4.25 -1.95
C THR A 37 11.60 -4.37 -3.46
N VAL A 38 10.46 -4.88 -3.94
CA VAL A 38 10.25 -5.12 -5.38
C VAL A 38 9.87 -3.88 -6.17
N SER A 39 9.22 -2.90 -5.53
CA SER A 39 8.78 -1.66 -6.20
C SER A 39 9.75 -0.50 -6.03
N GLY A 40 10.61 -0.56 -5.01
CA GLY A 40 11.41 0.57 -4.54
C GLY A 40 10.61 1.61 -3.73
N TYR A 41 9.33 1.38 -3.45
CA TYR A 41 8.50 2.28 -2.64
C TYR A 41 8.84 2.17 -1.16
N GLY A 42 8.72 3.25 -0.40
CA GLY A 42 9.00 3.23 1.04
C GLY A 42 7.86 2.57 1.83
N ALA A 43 8.15 1.52 2.61
CA ALA A 43 7.17 1.00 3.59
C ALA A 43 7.11 1.91 4.83
N GLN A 44 5.95 2.52 5.07
CA GLN A 44 5.71 3.42 6.20
C GLN A 44 4.53 2.95 7.04
N ASP A 45 4.55 3.23 8.34
CA ASP A 45 3.49 2.78 9.24
C ASP A 45 2.15 3.43 8.87
N ASN A 46 2.06 4.76 8.95
CA ASN A 46 0.86 5.52 8.60
C ASN A 46 1.24 6.83 7.91
N ALA A 47 0.28 7.39 7.17
CA ALA A 47 0.39 8.76 6.68
C ALA A 47 0.35 9.75 7.86
N ASP A 48 0.68 11.01 7.59
CA ASP A 48 0.63 12.08 8.60
C ASP A 48 -0.72 12.83 8.56
N GLY A 49 -1.11 13.40 9.71
CA GLY A 49 -2.25 14.31 9.83
C GLY A 49 -3.61 13.65 9.55
N ILE A 50 -4.50 14.38 8.87
CA ILE A 50 -5.87 13.93 8.59
C ILE A 50 -5.90 12.72 7.64
N ALA A 51 -4.88 12.57 6.78
CA ALA A 51 -4.78 11.45 5.84
C ALA A 51 -4.44 10.11 6.53
N ALA A 52 -4.09 10.14 7.81
CA ALA A 52 -3.66 8.97 8.57
C ALA A 52 -4.81 8.09 9.10
N PHE A 53 -6.06 8.56 9.00
CA PHE A 53 -7.20 7.95 9.67
C PHE A 53 -8.44 7.89 8.77
N GLY A 54 -9.27 6.87 9.01
CA GLY A 54 -10.62 6.75 8.41
C GLY A 54 -10.61 6.25 6.97
N GLY A 55 -9.46 5.80 6.46
CA GLY A 55 -9.35 5.22 5.13
C GLY A 55 -9.82 3.77 5.05
N PHE A 56 -9.96 3.26 3.82
CA PHE A 56 -10.32 1.87 3.56
C PHE A 56 -9.36 0.88 4.25
N LYS A 57 -8.04 1.13 4.17
CA LYS A 57 -7.00 0.35 4.87
C LYS A 57 -7.31 0.20 6.36
N ASP A 58 -7.64 1.30 7.03
CA ASP A 58 -7.88 1.33 8.47
C ASP A 58 -9.12 0.53 8.84
N TRP A 59 -10.19 0.68 8.05
CA TRP A 59 -11.42 -0.09 8.25
C TRP A 59 -11.20 -1.59 8.06
N VAL A 60 -10.42 -2.01 7.06
CA VAL A 60 -10.09 -3.43 6.86
C VAL A 60 -9.28 -3.97 8.04
N ILE A 61 -8.28 -3.22 8.51
CA ILE A 61 -7.47 -3.61 9.66
C ILE A 61 -8.34 -3.72 10.93
N ASP A 62 -9.18 -2.73 11.20
CA ASP A 62 -9.96 -2.64 12.44
C ASP A 62 -11.16 -3.59 12.46
N LYS A 63 -11.86 -3.77 11.32
CA LYS A 63 -13.12 -4.55 11.26
C LYS A 63 -12.94 -5.97 10.75
N ILE A 64 -12.01 -6.20 9.83
CA ILE A 64 -11.78 -7.52 9.24
C ILE A 64 -10.57 -8.21 9.88
N GLY A 65 -9.60 -7.45 10.38
CA GLY A 65 -8.43 -8.01 11.07
C GLY A 65 -7.45 -8.73 10.14
N ILE A 66 -7.42 -8.35 8.86
CA ILE A 66 -6.47 -8.86 7.86
C ILE A 66 -5.48 -7.74 7.45
N PRO A 67 -4.30 -8.09 6.93
CA PRO A 67 -3.39 -7.09 6.35
C PRO A 67 -4.10 -6.23 5.30
N ALA A 68 -3.84 -4.93 5.35
CA ALA A 68 -4.31 -4.00 4.32
C ALA A 68 -3.25 -2.96 4.01
N PHE A 69 -3.19 -2.54 2.74
CA PHE A 69 -2.15 -1.64 2.25
C PHE A 69 -2.74 -0.48 1.45
N THR A 70 -2.15 0.70 1.61
CA THR A 70 -2.31 1.81 0.66
C THR A 70 -1.04 1.91 -0.16
N ILE A 71 -1.14 1.83 -1.49
CA ILE A 71 -0.03 2.03 -2.42
C ILE A 71 -0.17 3.41 -3.03
N GLU A 72 0.72 4.33 -2.68
CA GLU A 72 0.81 5.69 -3.24
C GLU A 72 1.79 5.68 -4.41
N ALA A 73 1.31 5.51 -5.64
CA ALA A 73 2.16 5.35 -6.82
C ALA A 73 2.59 6.68 -7.44
N GLY A 74 3.77 6.69 -8.06
CA GLY A 74 4.32 7.84 -8.76
C GLY A 74 4.68 9.01 -7.84
N ILE A 75 5.20 10.10 -8.43
CA ILE A 75 5.75 11.23 -7.68
C ILE A 75 5.41 12.58 -8.33
N GLY A 76 5.25 13.63 -7.53
CA GLY A 76 5.11 15.00 -8.02
C GLY A 76 3.88 15.72 -7.49
N LYS A 77 3.02 16.20 -8.39
CA LYS A 77 1.73 16.82 -8.05
C LYS A 77 0.64 16.21 -8.92
N ASN A 78 -0.44 15.76 -8.30
CA ASN A 78 -1.61 15.27 -9.02
C ASN A 78 -2.27 16.40 -9.86
N PRO A 79 -2.77 16.11 -11.07
CA PRO A 79 -2.69 14.82 -11.76
C PRO A 79 -1.25 14.53 -12.23
N LEU A 80 -0.79 13.29 -12.03
CA LEU A 80 0.53 12.89 -12.48
C LEU A 80 0.61 12.91 -14.02
N PRO A 81 1.76 13.33 -14.59
CA PRO A 81 1.95 13.33 -16.04
C PRO A 81 1.97 11.91 -16.60
N LEU A 82 1.36 11.72 -17.77
CA LEU A 82 1.31 10.42 -18.47
C LEU A 82 2.70 9.83 -18.76
N SER A 83 3.74 10.65 -18.82
CA SER A 83 5.12 10.20 -18.97
C SER A 83 5.61 9.30 -17.81
N GLN A 84 4.94 9.32 -16.65
CA GLN A 84 5.25 8.41 -15.55
C GLN A 84 4.57 7.05 -15.69
N PHE A 85 3.61 6.87 -16.61
CA PHE A 85 2.79 5.66 -16.68
C PHE A 85 3.62 4.39 -16.78
N ASP A 86 4.58 4.34 -17.72
CA ASP A 86 5.41 3.15 -17.92
C ASP A 86 6.23 2.81 -16.67
N SER A 87 6.83 3.81 -16.03
CA SER A 87 7.61 3.62 -14.79
C SER A 87 6.72 3.15 -13.63
N ILE A 88 5.56 3.78 -13.45
CA ILE A 88 4.57 3.37 -12.44
C ILE A 88 4.13 1.93 -12.68
N TYR A 89 3.80 1.57 -13.92
CA TYR A 89 3.38 0.23 -14.27
C TYR A 89 4.46 -0.80 -13.96
N GLN A 90 5.71 -0.56 -14.38
CA GLN A 90 6.83 -1.48 -14.11
C GLN A 90 7.06 -1.68 -12.61
N LYS A 91 7.07 -0.61 -11.80
CA LYS A 91 7.24 -0.72 -10.34
C LYS A 91 6.10 -1.45 -9.63
N ASN A 92 4.89 -1.45 -10.20
CA ASN A 92 3.71 -2.07 -9.58
C ASN A 92 3.39 -3.48 -10.09
N LEU A 93 3.98 -3.90 -11.21
CA LEU A 93 3.73 -5.23 -11.77
C LEU A 93 4.09 -6.34 -10.76
N GLU A 94 5.26 -6.24 -10.12
CA GLU A 94 5.69 -7.22 -9.12
C GLU A 94 4.85 -7.18 -7.83
N ILE A 95 4.38 -6.00 -7.41
CA ILE A 95 3.44 -5.87 -6.28
C ILE A 95 2.18 -6.70 -6.55
N LEU A 96 1.57 -6.51 -7.72
CA LEU A 96 0.32 -7.18 -8.10
C LEU A 96 0.50 -8.70 -8.18
N LEU A 97 1.62 -9.15 -8.75
CA LEU A 97 1.94 -10.58 -8.84
C LEU A 97 2.15 -11.21 -7.46
N LEU A 98 2.94 -10.59 -6.59
CA LEU A 98 3.23 -11.13 -5.26
C LEU A 98 1.99 -11.16 -4.36
N LEU A 99 1.15 -10.12 -4.39
CA LEU A 99 -0.12 -10.11 -3.66
C LEU A 99 -1.08 -11.23 -4.09
N SER A 100 -0.95 -11.76 -5.31
CA SER A 100 -1.75 -12.93 -5.74
C SER A 100 -1.27 -14.26 -5.15
N LEU A 101 -0.02 -14.33 -4.68
CA LEU A 101 0.63 -15.56 -4.20
C LEU A 101 0.63 -15.69 -2.67
N ILE A 102 0.58 -14.56 -1.96
CA ILE A 102 0.68 -14.48 -0.49
C ILE A 102 -0.72 -14.47 0.12
#